data_AF-U5TZV0-F1
#
_entry.id   AF-U5TZV0-F1
#
_cell.length_a   1.000
_cell.length_b   1.000
_cell.length_c   1.000
_cell.angle_alpha   90.00
_cell.angle_beta   90.00
_cell.angle_gamma   90.00
#
_symmetry.space_group_name_H-M   'P 1'
#
loop_
_entity.id
_entity.type
_entity.pdbx_description
1 polymer ?
#
loop_
_entity_poly.entity_id
_entity_poly.type
_entity_poly.pdbx_seq_one_letter_code
_entity_poly.pdbx_strand_id
1 'polypeptide(L)'
;QSVAISRYFGKKADLAGKDEWEALMIDVIVDTFTDFRMAVGKWFYESDEAAKKKLEIPLFETTVPFYLEKFDSTIKENGGFLANGKLSWGDIFFVAVSGYVNHMLGFNMSDKYENIKALCEKVSAIPKIKEWIDKR
;
A
#
# COMPACT_ATOMS: atom_id res chain seq x y z
N GLN A 1 -0.13 -15.90 2.24
CA GLN A 1 0.66 -15.62 1.03
C GLN A 1 -0.17 -14.85 0.01
N SER A 2 -0.64 -13.65 0.37
CA SER A 2 -1.46 -12.81 -0.52
C SER A 2 -0.61 -12.16 -1.62
N VAL A 3 0.59 -11.66 -1.28
CA VAL A 3 1.52 -11.01 -2.23
C VAL A 3 1.85 -11.91 -3.42
N ALA A 4 2.19 -13.18 -3.17
CA ALA A 4 2.49 -14.14 -4.24
C ALA A 4 1.31 -14.38 -5.19
N ILE A 5 0.08 -14.47 -4.65
CA ILE A 5 -1.15 -14.63 -5.44
C ILE A 5 -1.44 -13.35 -6.25
N SER A 6 -1.30 -12.18 -5.63
CA SER A 6 -1.47 -10.88 -6.31
C SER A 6 -0.49 -10.72 -7.47
N ARG A 7 0.79 -11.09 -7.27
CA ARG A 7 1.80 -11.09 -8.32
C ARG A 7 1.44 -12.06 -9.46
N TYR A 8 0.98 -13.27 -9.13
CA TYR A 8 0.55 -14.24 -10.14
C TYR A 8 -0.59 -13.68 -11.02
N PHE A 9 -1.64 -13.14 -10.42
CA PHE A 9 -2.74 -12.54 -11.19
C PHE A 9 -2.33 -11.23 -11.88
N GLY A 10 -1.41 -10.47 -11.29
CA GLY A 10 -0.76 -9.33 -11.93
C GLY A 10 -0.10 -9.72 -13.25
N LYS A 11 0.65 -10.83 -13.27
CA LYS A 11 1.22 -11.37 -14.52
C LYS A 11 0.15 -11.78 -15.52
N LYS A 12 -0.93 -12.43 -15.07
CA LYS A 12 -2.06 -12.82 -15.94
C LYS A 12 -2.84 -11.63 -16.51
N ALA A 13 -2.80 -10.49 -15.83
CA ALA A 13 -3.46 -9.26 -16.23
C ALA A 13 -2.54 -8.26 -16.95
N ASP A 14 -1.29 -8.64 -17.26
CA ASP A 14 -0.29 -7.75 -17.87
C ASP A 14 0.06 -6.50 -17.02
N LEU A 15 0.09 -6.68 -15.71
CA LEU A 15 0.35 -5.63 -14.71
C LEU A 15 1.65 -5.84 -13.93
N ALA A 16 2.55 -6.71 -14.40
CA ALA A 16 3.74 -7.15 -13.68
C ALA A 16 5.07 -6.59 -14.20
N GLY A 17 5.02 -5.53 -15.00
CA GLY A 17 6.21 -4.99 -15.68
C GLY A 17 6.53 -5.74 -16.98
N LYS A 18 7.27 -5.08 -17.88
CA LYS A 18 7.61 -5.64 -19.20
C LYS A 18 8.82 -6.58 -19.17
N ASP A 19 9.66 -6.44 -18.15
CA ASP A 19 10.91 -7.17 -17.98
C ASP A 19 11.18 -7.42 -16.49
N GLU A 20 12.25 -8.16 -16.21
CA GLU A 20 12.62 -8.55 -14.84
C GLU A 20 12.94 -7.34 -13.96
N TRP A 21 13.44 -6.25 -14.54
CA TRP A 21 13.76 -5.03 -13.80
C TRP A 21 12.50 -4.27 -13.40
N GLU A 22 11.57 -4.05 -14.34
CA GLU A 22 10.27 -3.45 -14.03
C GLU A 22 9.48 -4.30 -13.02
N ALA A 23 9.54 -5.63 -13.13
CA ALA A 23 8.94 -6.54 -12.17
C ALA A 23 9.56 -6.37 -10.77
N LEU A 24 10.89 -6.29 -10.68
CA LEU A 24 11.61 -6.05 -9.42
C LEU A 24 11.19 -4.72 -8.78
N MET A 25 11.05 -3.65 -9.55
CA MET A 25 10.62 -2.35 -9.02
C MET A 25 9.24 -2.41 -8.36
N ILE A 26 8.32 -3.21 -8.92
CA ILE A 26 7.00 -3.44 -8.31
C ILE A 26 7.13 -4.31 -7.04
N ASP A 27 7.98 -5.34 -7.08
CA ASP A 27 8.22 -6.20 -5.92
C ASP A 27 8.79 -5.43 -4.73
N VAL A 28 9.80 -4.60 -4.96
CA VAL A 28 10.44 -3.79 -3.90
C VAL A 28 9.43 -2.90 -3.19
N ILE A 29 8.58 -2.20 -3.93
CA ILE A 29 7.62 -1.28 -3.30
C ILE A 29 6.49 -2.02 -2.58
N VAL A 30 6.07 -3.20 -3.07
CA VAL A 30 5.08 -4.05 -2.39
C VAL A 30 5.65 -4.69 -1.12
N ASP A 31 6.90 -5.13 -1.14
CA ASP A 31 7.55 -5.69 0.05
C ASP A 31 7.80 -4.59 1.09
N THR A 32 8.19 -3.38 0.66
CA THR A 32 8.30 -2.20 1.54
C THR A 32 6.95 -1.87 2.20
N PHE A 33 5.85 -1.90 1.44
CA PHE A 33 4.51 -1.72 2.00
C PHE A 33 4.08 -2.87 2.92
N THR A 34 4.55 -4.09 2.65
CA THR A 34 4.30 -5.25 3.51
C THR A 34 5.02 -5.11 4.85
N ASP A 35 6.27 -4.63 4.88
CA ASP A 35 7.02 -4.33 6.11
C ASP A 35 6.32 -3.26 6.94
N PHE A 36 5.89 -2.17 6.30
CA PHE A 36 5.07 -1.15 6.94
C PHE A 36 3.80 -1.73 7.56
N ARG A 37 3.04 -2.52 6.80
CA ARG A 37 1.81 -3.18 7.28
C ARG A 37 2.10 -4.12 8.45
N MET A 38 3.22 -4.84 8.45
CA MET A 38 3.62 -5.70 9.56
C MET A 38 3.94 -4.91 10.82
N ALA A 39 4.61 -3.75 10.70
CA ALA A 39 4.87 -2.86 11.82
C ALA A 39 3.57 -2.34 12.46
N VAL A 40 2.61 -1.90 11.63
CA VAL A 40 1.26 -1.49 12.10
C VAL A 40 0.54 -2.67 12.75
N GLY A 41 0.56 -3.83 12.10
CA GLY A 41 -0.09 -5.04 12.62
C GLY A 41 0.48 -5.49 13.97
N LYS A 42 1.79 -5.38 14.17
CA LYS A 42 2.45 -5.72 15.44
C LYS A 42 1.89 -4.91 16.60
N TRP A 43 1.68 -3.61 16.42
CA TRP A 43 1.05 -2.76 17.44
C TRP A 43 -0.44 -3.05 17.57
N PHE A 44 -1.17 -3.17 16.46
CA PHE A 44 -2.62 -3.34 16.48
C PHE A 44 -3.05 -4.61 17.21
N TYR A 45 -2.36 -5.72 16.94
CA TYR A 45 -2.65 -7.04 17.50
C TYR A 45 -1.93 -7.34 18.82
N GLU A 46 -1.14 -6.41 19.36
CA GLU A 46 -0.54 -6.60 20.69
C GLU A 46 -1.65 -6.63 21.75
N SER A 47 -1.65 -7.69 22.56
CA SER A 47 -2.65 -7.95 23.60
C SER A 47 -2.21 -7.43 24.97
N ASP A 48 -0.90 -7.32 25.21
CA ASP A 48 -0.39 -6.72 26.43
C ASP A 48 -0.42 -5.19 26.33
N GLU A 49 -1.27 -4.56 27.13
CA GLU A 49 -1.47 -3.10 27.12
C GLU A 49 -0.17 -2.31 27.37
N ALA A 50 0.73 -2.83 28.21
CA ALA A 50 1.99 -2.16 28.51
C ALA A 50 2.96 -2.24 27.32
N ALA A 51 3.04 -3.39 26.64
CA ALA A 51 3.82 -3.56 25.42
C ALA A 51 3.23 -2.75 24.26
N LYS A 52 1.90 -2.72 24.11
CA LYS A 52 1.22 -1.95 23.07
C LYS A 52 1.53 -0.45 23.18
N LYS A 53 1.43 0.12 24.38
CA LYS A 53 1.80 1.52 24.65
C LYS A 53 3.26 1.83 24.34
N LYS A 54 4.18 0.88 24.55
CA LYS A 54 5.60 1.04 24.19
C LYS A 54 5.83 1.06 22.69
N LEU A 55 5.00 0.38 21.91
CA LEU A 55 5.07 0.36 20.44
C LEU A 55 4.42 1.59 19.80
N GLU A 56 3.43 2.19 20.47
CA GLU A 56 2.59 3.26 19.93
C GLU A 56 3.39 4.50 19.54
N ILE A 57 4.15 5.10 20.47
CA ILE A 57 4.89 6.33 20.19
C ILE A 57 5.90 6.15 19.03
N PRO A 58 6.78 5.13 19.02
CA PRO A 58 7.69 4.91 17.88
C PRO A 58 6.97 4.63 16.56
N LEU A 59 5.80 3.97 16.61
CA LEU A 59 5.03 3.69 15.41
C LEU A 59 4.45 4.98 14.82
N PHE A 60 3.70 5.75 15.61
CA PHE A 60 2.95 6.90 15.10
C PHE A 60 3.80 8.15 14.89
N GLU A 61 4.87 8.36 15.67
CA GLU A 61 5.72 9.54 15.54
C GLU A 61 6.88 9.35 14.56
N THR A 62 7.29 8.10 14.28
CA THR A 62 8.46 7.83 13.43
C THR A 62 8.13 6.94 12.25
N THR A 63 7.63 5.72 12.50
CA THR A 63 7.51 4.71 11.46
C THR A 63 6.44 5.07 10.44
N VAL A 64 5.24 5.43 10.89
CA VAL A 64 4.12 5.78 9.99
C VAL A 64 4.45 7.00 9.13
N PRO A 65 4.92 8.15 9.68
CA PRO A 65 5.30 9.29 8.87
C PRO A 65 6.40 8.96 7.84
N PHE A 66 7.44 8.22 8.26
CA PHE A 66 8.55 7.83 7.38
C PHE A 66 8.07 7.04 6.15
N TYR A 67 7.26 6.00 6.36
CA TYR A 67 6.77 5.18 5.26
C TYR A 67 5.80 5.94 4.36
N LEU A 68 4.85 6.69 4.93
CA LEU A 68 3.87 7.43 4.15
C LEU A 68 4.51 8.55 3.33
N GLU A 69 5.48 9.29 3.88
CA GLU A 69 6.26 10.29 3.13
C GLU A 69 7.04 9.65 1.98
N LYS A 70 7.64 8.48 2.22
CA LYS A 70 8.36 7.75 1.18
C LYS A 70 7.42 7.28 0.06
N PHE A 71 6.27 6.69 0.40
CA PHE A 71 5.28 6.26 -0.58
C PHE A 71 4.74 7.44 -1.39
N ASP A 72 4.37 8.53 -0.75
CA ASP A 72 3.84 9.72 -1.44
C ASP A 72 4.87 10.30 -2.43
N SER A 73 6.13 10.41 -2.00
CA SER A 73 7.23 10.86 -2.87
C SER A 73 7.49 9.88 -4.02
N THR A 74 7.53 8.58 -3.76
CA THR A 74 7.72 7.57 -4.80
C THR A 74 6.59 7.57 -5.83
N ILE A 75 5.34 7.77 -5.39
CA ILE A 75 4.20 7.88 -6.30
C ILE A 75 4.36 9.10 -7.21
N LYS A 76 4.76 10.24 -6.64
CA LYS A 76 5.03 11.47 -7.40
C LYS A 76 6.13 11.27 -8.44
N GLU A 77 7.25 10.66 -8.04
CA GLU A 77 8.41 10.38 -8.90
C GLU A 77 8.08 9.41 -10.04
N ASN A 78 7.15 8.48 -9.81
CA ASN A 78 6.69 7.50 -10.79
C ASN A 78 5.38 7.93 -11.48
N GLY A 79 5.19 9.23 -11.73
CA GLY A 79 4.08 9.72 -12.56
C GLY A 79 2.68 9.42 -12.01
N GLY A 80 2.56 9.28 -10.69
CA GLY A 80 1.30 8.96 -10.01
C GLY A 80 1.01 7.46 -9.90
N PHE A 81 2.03 6.61 -9.91
CA PHE A 81 1.96 5.16 -9.67
C PHE A 81 3.08 4.72 -8.73
N LEU A 82 3.02 3.54 -8.12
CA LEU A 82 4.07 3.08 -7.20
C LEU A 82 5.38 2.70 -7.89
N ALA A 83 5.32 2.28 -9.17
CA ALA A 83 6.49 1.86 -9.92
C ALA A 83 6.32 2.10 -11.43
N ASN A 84 7.45 2.26 -12.12
CA ASN A 84 7.56 2.22 -13.59
C ASN A 84 6.71 3.26 -14.35
N GLY A 85 6.19 4.29 -13.70
CA GLY A 85 5.40 5.33 -14.37
C GLY A 85 4.01 4.88 -14.85
N LYS A 86 3.54 3.68 -14.50
CA LYS A 86 2.31 3.08 -15.04
C LYS A 86 1.63 2.15 -14.05
N LEU A 87 0.35 1.85 -14.29
CA LEU A 87 -0.45 0.95 -13.46
C LEU A 87 0.19 -0.45 -13.39
N SER A 88 0.28 -0.97 -12.18
CA SER A 88 0.79 -2.30 -11.86
C SER A 88 -0.10 -3.02 -10.85
N TRP A 89 0.17 -4.30 -10.62
CA TRP A 89 -0.49 -5.06 -9.55
C TRP A 89 -0.14 -4.52 -8.16
N GLY A 90 1.00 -3.83 -8.02
CA GLY A 90 1.41 -3.17 -6.78
C GLY A 90 0.47 -2.04 -6.37
N ASP A 91 0.01 -1.23 -7.33
CA ASP A 91 -0.97 -0.17 -7.07
C ASP A 91 -2.30 -0.74 -6.57
N ILE A 92 -2.77 -1.80 -7.23
CA ILE A 92 -4.00 -2.49 -6.84
C ILE A 92 -3.86 -3.11 -5.45
N PHE A 93 -2.72 -3.77 -5.17
CA PHE A 93 -2.45 -4.36 -3.87
C PHE A 93 -2.42 -3.30 -2.76
N PHE A 94 -1.69 -2.20 -2.99
CA PHE A 94 -1.59 -1.09 -2.05
C PHE A 94 -2.98 -0.57 -1.71
N VAL A 95 -3.77 -0.15 -2.71
CA VAL A 95 -5.09 0.46 -2.51
C VAL A 95 -6.09 -0.51 -1.88
N ALA A 96 -6.10 -1.78 -2.31
CA ALA A 96 -7.00 -2.78 -1.74
C ALA A 96 -6.71 -3.04 -0.25
N VAL A 97 -5.44 -2.98 0.15
CA VAL A 97 -5.00 -3.22 1.53
C VAL A 97 -5.05 -1.94 2.38
N SER A 98 -4.99 -0.75 1.78
CA SER A 98 -5.03 0.53 2.49
C SER A 98 -6.24 0.67 3.41
N GLY A 99 -7.42 0.22 2.99
CA GLY A 99 -8.62 0.29 3.84
C GLY A 99 -8.46 -0.46 5.18
N TYR A 100 -7.80 -1.62 5.15
CA TYR A 100 -7.52 -2.39 6.35
C TYR A 100 -6.41 -1.76 7.20
N VAL A 101 -5.38 -1.19 6.58
CA VAL A 101 -4.32 -0.46 7.32
C VAL A 101 -4.87 0.80 7.97
N ASN A 102 -5.73 1.54 7.27
CA ASN A 102 -6.44 2.71 7.81
C ASN A 102 -7.28 2.34 9.03
N HIS A 103 -8.00 1.21 8.98
CA HIS A 103 -8.75 0.70 10.13
C HIS A 103 -7.83 0.43 11.32
N MET A 104 -6.67 -0.20 11.10
CA MET A 104 -5.71 -0.44 12.18
C MET A 104 -5.19 0.87 12.76
N LEU A 105 -4.76 1.82 11.92
CA LEU A 105 -4.20 3.11 12.35
C LEU A 105 -5.21 4.04 13.03
N GLY A 106 -6.51 3.86 12.80
CA GLY A 106 -7.55 4.76 13.28
C GLY A 106 -7.66 6.08 12.52
N PHE A 107 -6.91 6.23 11.42
CA PHE A 107 -7.00 7.38 10.51
C PHE A 107 -6.70 6.94 9.08
N ASN A 108 -7.00 7.80 8.10
CA ASN A 108 -6.75 7.48 6.70
C ASN A 108 -5.36 7.95 6.26
N MET A 109 -4.54 7.02 5.78
CA MET A 109 -3.19 7.29 5.27
C MET A 109 -3.16 8.32 4.14
N SER A 110 -4.26 8.58 3.44
CA SER A 110 -4.33 9.57 2.37
C SER A 110 -4.63 11.00 2.85
N ASP A 111 -4.95 11.22 4.12
CA ASP A 111 -5.46 12.52 4.60
C ASP A 111 -4.46 13.67 4.44
N LYS A 112 -3.17 13.37 4.52
CA LYS A 112 -2.07 14.36 4.42
C LYS A 112 -1.17 14.17 3.19
N TYR A 113 -1.46 13.16 2.37
CA TYR A 113 -0.56 12.68 1.31
C TYR A 113 -1.32 12.66 -0.01
N GLU A 114 -1.20 13.75 -0.77
CA GLU A 114 -2.00 14.00 -1.97
C GLU A 114 -1.74 12.97 -3.07
N ASN A 115 -0.52 12.46 -3.22
CA ASN A 115 -0.19 11.47 -4.24
C ASN A 115 -0.74 10.10 -3.86
N ILE A 116 -0.70 9.74 -2.57
CA ILE A 116 -1.39 8.54 -2.05
C ILE A 116 -2.90 8.65 -2.32
N LYS A 117 -3.50 9.79 -2.00
CA LYS A 117 -4.93 10.05 -2.25
C LYS A 117 -5.29 9.88 -3.72
N ALA A 118 -4.55 10.54 -4.60
CA ALA A 118 -4.77 10.49 -6.05
C ALA A 118 -4.60 9.06 -6.60
N LEU A 119 -3.65 8.27 -6.09
CA LEU A 119 -3.49 6.87 -6.48
C LEU A 119 -4.70 6.03 -6.05
N CYS A 120 -5.16 6.18 -4.80
CA CYS A 120 -6.34 5.49 -4.29
C CYS A 120 -7.59 5.78 -5.14
N GLU A 121 -7.82 7.06 -5.47
CA GLU A 121 -8.92 7.49 -6.33
C GLU A 121 -8.79 6.91 -7.75
N LYS A 122 -7.60 7.00 -8.35
CA LYS A 122 -7.31 6.49 -9.69
C LYS A 122 -7.58 4.99 -9.80
N VAL A 123 -7.08 4.19 -8.87
CA VAL A 123 -7.28 2.72 -8.87
C VAL A 123 -8.75 2.37 -8.60
N SER A 124 -9.39 3.05 -7.65
CA SER A 124 -10.80 2.79 -7.31
C SER A 124 -11.77 3.18 -8.44
N ALA A 125 -11.37 4.09 -9.33
CA ALA A 125 -12.15 4.49 -10.49
C ALA A 125 -12.03 3.52 -11.70
N ILE A 126 -11.13 2.54 -11.66
CA ILE A 126 -11.02 1.54 -12.74
C ILE A 126 -12.35 0.78 -12.84
N PRO A 127 -13.03 0.70 -14.01
CA PRO A 127 -14.42 0.25 -14.11
C PRO A 127 -14.71 -1.09 -13.41
N LYS A 128 -13.87 -2.11 -13.62
CA LYS A 128 -14.04 -3.43 -12.97
C LYS A 128 -13.78 -3.41 -11.46
N ILE A 129 -12.89 -2.54 -10.99
CA ILE A 129 -12.62 -2.36 -9.54
C ILE A 129 -13.76 -1.57 -8.90
N LYS A 130 -14.21 -0.50 -9.55
CA LYS A 130 -15.37 0.29 -9.11
C LYS A 130 -16.61 -0.59 -8.98
N GLU A 131 -16.92 -1.39 -9.99
CA GLU A 131 -18.06 -2.31 -9.97
C GLU A 131 -17.97 -3.31 -8.81
N TRP A 132 -16.78 -3.85 -8.53
CA TRP A 132 -16.55 -4.72 -7.38
C TRP A 132 -16.74 -3.98 -6.05
N ILE A 133 -16.21 -2.77 -5.91
CA ILE A 133 -16.35 -1.95 -4.69
C ILE A 133 -17.81 -1.61 -4.43
N ASP A 134 -18.59 -1.29 -5.47
CA ASP A 134 -20.01 -0.92 -5.32
C ASP A 134 -20.89 -2.13 -4.90
N LYS A 135 -20.39 -3.37 -5.05
CA LYS A 135 -21.14 -4.62 -4.76
C LYS A 135 -20.72 -5.35 -3.49
N ARG A 136 -19.53 -5.08 -2.95
CA ARG A 136 -18.91 -5.85 -1.86
C ARG A 136 -19.44 -5.49 -0.48
#